data_AF-A0A972MY08-F1
#
_entry.id   AF-A0A972MY08-F1
#
_cell.length_a   1.000
_cell.length_b   1.000
_cell.length_c   1.000
_cell.angle_alpha   90.00
_cell.angle_beta   90.00
_cell.angle_gamma   90.00
#
_symmetry.space_group_name_H-M   'P 1'
#
loop_
_entity.id
_entity.type
_entity.pdbx_description
1 polymer ?
#
loop_
_entity_poly.entity_id
_entity_poly.type
_entity_poly.pdbx_seq_one_letter_code
_entity_poly.pdbx_strand_id
1 'polypeptide(L)'
;MRLLLITYATILTLGISALLTGIHYLANIAGFISAIGFLLIFFKDRPDIETELEIKMRRYWYTVFATGLFFSLIFGSFWNNHMGNMA
;
A
#
# COMPACT_ATOMS: atom_id res chain seq x y z
N MET A 1 -15.51 4.76 -5.76
CA MET A 1 -15.19 3.31 -5.85
C MET A 1 -14.28 2.95 -7.03
N ARG A 2 -14.58 3.33 -8.28
CA ARG A 2 -13.72 3.01 -9.45
C ARG A 2 -12.24 3.38 -9.26
N LEU A 3 -11.95 4.58 -8.75
CA LEU A 3 -10.58 5.04 -8.49
C LEU A 3 -9.86 4.17 -7.46
N LEU A 4 -10.54 3.75 -6.39
CA LEU A 4 -9.94 2.89 -5.34
C LEU A 4 -9.58 1.51 -5.90
N LEU A 5 -10.46 0.93 -6.74
CA LEU A 5 -10.16 -0.33 -7.43
C LEU A 5 -8.95 -0.20 -8.36
N ILE A 6 -8.84 0.93 -9.06
CA ILE A 6 -7.66 1.22 -9.91
C ILE A 6 -6.42 1.31 -9.03
N THR A 7 -6.45 2.07 -7.92
CA THR A 7 -5.32 2.18 -6.98
C THR A 7 -4.92 0.81 -6.42
N TYR A 8 -5.89 -0.03 -6.05
CA TYR A 8 -5.62 -1.37 -5.56
C TYR A 8 -5.00 -2.26 -6.63
N ALA A 9 -5.52 -2.24 -7.86
CA ALA A 9 -4.95 -2.95 -8.99
C ALA A 9 -3.52 -2.47 -9.29
N THR A 10 -3.25 -1.16 -9.22
CA THR A 10 -1.90 -0.61 -9.38
C THR A 10 -0.94 -1.14 -8.32
N ILE A 11 -1.34 -1.15 -7.04
CA ILE A 11 -0.52 -1.69 -5.95
C ILE A 11 -0.22 -3.18 -6.16
N LEU A 12 -1.23 -3.96 -6.55
CA LEU A 12 -1.06 -5.38 -6.85
C LEU A 12 -0.11 -5.60 -8.01
N THR A 13 -0.29 -4.89 -9.13
CA THR A 13 0.60 -4.99 -10.29
C THR A 13 2.03 -4.63 -9.91
N LEU A 14 2.24 -3.52 -9.20
CA LEU A 14 3.57 -3.10 -8.76
C LEU A 14 4.22 -4.12 -7.82
N GLY A 15 3.47 -4.63 -6.83
CA GLY A 15 3.96 -5.63 -5.88
C GLY A 15 4.28 -6.98 -6.53
N ILE A 16 3.41 -7.46 -7.42
CA ILE A 16 3.63 -8.70 -8.19
C ILE A 16 4.78 -8.53 -9.17
N SER A 17 4.86 -7.41 -9.88
CA SER A 17 6.00 -7.12 -10.76
C SER A 17 7.31 -7.06 -9.97
N ALA A 18 7.32 -6.50 -8.75
CA ALA A 18 8.47 -6.54 -7.87
C ALA A 18 8.85 -7.99 -7.50
N LEU A 19 7.86 -8.88 -7.25
CA LEU A 19 8.10 -10.31 -6.94
C LEU A 19 8.74 -11.03 -8.12
N LEU A 20 8.26 -10.77 -9.33
CA LEU A 20 8.71 -11.48 -10.54
C LEU A 20 10.04 -10.95 -11.07
N THR A 21 10.30 -9.65 -10.95
CA THR A 21 11.48 -9.01 -11.54
C THR A 21 12.61 -8.77 -10.54
N GLY A 22 12.34 -8.85 -9.24
CA GLY A 22 13.28 -8.47 -8.19
C GLY A 22 13.51 -6.95 -8.11
N ILE A 23 12.81 -6.12 -8.89
CA ILE A 23 12.97 -4.66 -8.86
C ILE A 23 12.30 -4.10 -7.61
N HIS A 24 13.08 -3.99 -6.53
CA HIS A 24 12.61 -3.55 -5.22
C HIS A 24 11.98 -2.14 -5.22
N TYR A 25 12.39 -1.25 -6.13
CA TYR A 25 11.79 0.08 -6.28
C TYR A 25 10.28 0.04 -6.56
N LEU A 26 9.79 -0.97 -7.28
CA LEU A 26 8.36 -1.12 -7.57
C LEU A 26 7.56 -1.38 -6.29
N ALA A 27 8.10 -2.21 -5.39
CA ALA A 27 7.50 -2.47 -4.09
C ALA A 27 7.52 -1.25 -3.17
N ASN A 28 8.58 -0.43 -3.23
CA ASN A 28 8.68 0.82 -2.48
C ASN A 28 7.60 1.82 -2.93
N ILE A 29 7.36 1.94 -4.25
CA ILE A 29 6.28 2.78 -4.79
C ILE A 29 4.92 2.26 -4.32
N ALA A 30 4.69 0.94 -4.37
CA ALA A 30 3.45 0.33 -3.88
C ALA A 30 3.23 0.58 -2.38
N GLY A 31 4.28 0.44 -1.57
CA GLY A 31 4.29 0.75 -0.14
C GLY A 31 4.01 2.22 0.16
N PHE A 32 4.59 3.13 -0.63
CA PHE A 32 4.38 4.57 -0.48
C PHE A 32 2.94 4.99 -0.78
N ILE A 33 2.35 4.49 -1.87
CA ILE A 33 0.92 4.74 -2.21
C ILE A 33 0.02 4.25 -1.07
N SER A 34 0.34 3.09 -0.51
CA SER A 34 -0.38 2.48 0.61
C SER A 34 -0.27 3.30 1.91
N ALA A 35 0.92 3.84 2.20
CA ALA A 35 1.15 4.75 3.33
C ALA A 35 0.39 6.07 3.19
N ILE A 36 0.31 6.65 1.97
CA ILE A 36 -0.54 7.82 1.71
C ILE A 36 -2.01 7.47 1.95
N GLY A 37 -2.46 6.30 1.49
CA GLY A 37 -3.79 5.77 1.78
C GLY A 37 -4.08 5.73 3.27
N PHE A 38 -3.15 5.19 4.06
CA PHE A 38 -3.22 5.19 5.52
C PHE A 38 -3.40 6.60 6.08
N LEU A 39 -2.59 7.55 5.62
CA LEU A 39 -2.67 8.93 6.11
C LEU A 39 -4.06 9.54 5.87
N LEU A 40 -4.63 9.30 4.68
CA LEU A 40 -5.96 9.76 4.30
C LEU A 40 -7.09 9.12 5.10
N ILE A 41 -6.90 7.92 5.65
CA ILE A 41 -7.91 7.23 6.46
C ILE A 41 -7.80 7.63 7.92
N PHE A 42 -6.58 7.64 8.45
CA PHE A 42 -6.34 7.78 9.88
C PHE A 42 -6.31 9.23 10.33
N PHE A 43 -5.74 10.14 9.53
CA PHE A 43 -5.54 11.54 9.91
C PHE A 43 -6.47 12.53 9.21
N LYS A 44 -7.36 12.08 8.33
CA LYS A 44 -8.39 12.96 7.78
C LYS A 44 -9.44 13.27 8.86
N ASP A 45 -9.73 14.55 9.06
CA ASP A 45 -10.81 15.01 9.95
C ASP A 45 -12.13 14.29 9.62
N ARG A 46 -12.84 13.90 10.69
CA ARG A 46 -14.01 13.03 10.59
C ARG A 46 -15.24 13.74 11.15
N PRO A 47 -16.37 13.70 10.44
CA PRO A 47 -17.64 14.07 11.05
C PRO A 47 -18.05 13.02 12.09
N ASP A 48 -18.78 13.44 13.12
CA ASP A 48 -19.27 12.53 14.18
C ASP A 48 -20.27 11.48 13.64
N ILE A 49 -20.89 11.77 12.49
CA ILE A 49 -21.83 10.89 11.80
C ILE A 49 -21.27 10.57 10.42
N GLU A 50 -20.95 9.30 10.18
CA GLU A 50 -20.51 8.79 8.89
C GLU A 50 -21.64 8.05 8.18
N THR A 51 -21.72 8.21 6.87
CA THR A 51 -22.61 7.42 6.02
C THR A 51 -22.08 5.98 5.86
N GLU A 52 -22.97 5.02 5.60
CA GLU A 52 -22.61 3.62 5.28
C GLU A 52 -21.57 3.51 4.15
N LEU A 53 -21.63 4.42 3.17
CA LEU A 53 -20.68 4.45 2.06
C LEU A 53 -19.26 4.82 2.52
N GLU A 54 -19.13 5.78 3.44
CA GLU A 54 -17.84 6.21 3.99
C GLU A 54 -17.21 5.12 4.86
N ILE A 55 -18.02 4.44 5.68
CA ILE A 55 -17.61 3.27 6.46
C ILE A 55 -17.09 2.16 5.54
N LYS A 56 -17.82 1.85 4.46
CA LYS A 56 -17.41 0.83 3.49
C LYS A 56 -16.13 1.21 2.76
N MET A 57 -15.98 2.48 2.36
CA MET A 57 -14.79 2.97 1.68
C MET A 57 -13.56 2.88 2.59
N ARG A 58 -13.70 3.20 3.88
CA ARG A 58 -12.64 3.04 4.88
C ARG A 58 -12.17 1.60 5.02
N ARG A 59 -13.09 0.64 5.05
CA ARG A 59 -12.72 -0.79 5.13
C ARG A 59 -11.86 -1.25 3.96
N TYR A 60 -12.18 -0.82 2.73
CA TYR A 60 -11.36 -1.15 1.56
C TYR A 60 -9.95 -0.57 1.66
N TRP A 61 -9.88 0.63 2.18
CA TRP A 61 -8.66 1.37 2.42
C TRP A 61 -7.75 0.69 3.45
N TYR A 62 -8.32 -0.01 4.45
CA TYR A 62 -7.56 -0.91 5.32
C TYR A 62 -6.94 -2.09 4.56
N THR A 63 -7.66 -2.67 3.60
CA THR A 63 -7.11 -3.74 2.75
C THR A 63 -5.95 -3.22 1.91
N VAL A 64 -6.12 -2.06 1.27
CA VAL A 64 -5.07 -1.39 0.48
C VAL A 64 -3.84 -1.10 1.35
N PHE A 65 -4.05 -0.67 2.60
CA PHE A 65 -2.99 -0.43 3.56
C PHE A 65 -2.24 -1.73 3.91
N ALA A 66 -2.97 -2.77 4.35
CA ALA A 66 -2.39 -4.04 4.75
C ALA A 66 -1.58 -4.70 3.62
N THR A 67 -2.10 -4.66 2.38
CA THR A 67 -1.42 -5.23 1.21
C THR A 67 -0.14 -4.47 0.87
N GLY A 68 -0.17 -3.13 0.86
CA GLY A 68 1.04 -2.37 0.57
C GLY A 68 2.09 -2.45 1.69
N LEU A 69 1.66 -2.51 2.95
CA LEU A 69 2.54 -2.76 4.09
C LEU A 69 3.20 -4.15 3.98
N PHE A 70 2.43 -5.18 3.63
CA PHE A 70 2.96 -6.52 3.37
C PHE A 70 4.05 -6.53 2.29
N PHE A 71 3.78 -5.91 1.14
CA PHE A 71 4.79 -5.80 0.08
C PHE A 71 6.01 -4.99 0.54
N SER A 72 5.80 -3.86 1.20
CA SER A 72 6.89 -3.00 1.68
C SER A 72 7.77 -3.72 2.71
N LEU A 73 7.20 -4.53 3.60
CA LEU A 73 7.98 -5.31 4.57
C LEU A 73 8.76 -6.45 3.91
N ILE A 74 8.13 -7.18 3.00
CA ILE A 74 8.80 -8.27 2.27
C ILE A 74 9.96 -7.72 1.45
N PHE A 75 9.72 -6.70 0.63
CA PHE A 75 10.74 -6.17 -0.26
C PHE A 75 11.71 -5.21 0.42
N GLY A 76 11.27 -4.47 1.43
CA GLY A 76 12.15 -3.64 2.25
C GLY A 76 13.12 -4.47 3.07
N SER A 77 12.70 -5.63 3.60
CA SER A 77 13.62 -6.57 4.25
C SER A 77 14.57 -7.25 3.27
N PHE A 78 14.11 -7.62 2.06
CA PHE A 78 15.00 -8.11 1.00
C PHE A 78 16.00 -7.04 0.52
N TRP A 79 15.59 -5.78 0.45
CA TRP A 79 16.46 -4.63 0.17
C TRP A 79 17.48 -4.41 1.30
N ASN A 80 17.09 -4.54 2.57
CA ASN A 80 18.02 -4.48 3.69
C ASN A 80 19.08 -5.60 3.61
N ASN A 81 18.75 -6.76 3.07
CA ASN A 81 19.75 -7.81 2.81
C ASN A 81 20.64 -7.50 1.58
N HIS A 82 20.21 -6.67 0.61
CA HIS A 82 21.08 -6.21 -0.49
C HIS A 82 21.95 -5.00 -0.10
N MET A 83 21.43 -4.05 0.68
CA MET A 83 22.18 -2.90 1.20
C MET A 83 23.01 -3.23 2.45
N GLY A 84 22.54 -4.14 3.30
CA GLY A 84 23.22 -4.59 4.52
C GLY A 84 24.36 -5.59 4.26
N ASN A 85 24.37 -6.21 3.07
CA ASN A 85 25.50 -6.95 2.51
C ASN A 85 26.22 -6.12 1.42
N MET A 86 26.36 -4.80 1.63
CA MET A 86 27.42 -4.04 0.95
C MET A 86 28.78 -4.53 1.49
N ALA A 87 29.23 -5.67 0.97
CA ALA A 87 30.60 -6.15 0.98
C ALA A 87 31.16 -6.09 -0.45
#